data_AF-A0A1A2N8K6-F1
#
_entry.id   AF-A0A1A2N8K6-F1
#
_cell.length_a   1.000
_cell.length_b   1.000
_cell.length_c   1.000
_cell.angle_alpha   90.00
_cell.angle_beta   90.00
_cell.angle_gamma   90.00
#
_symmetry.space_group_name_H-M   'P 1'
#
loop_
_entity.id
_entity.type
_entity.pdbx_description
1 polymer ?
#
loop_
_entity_poly.entity_id
_entity_poly.type
_entity_poly.pdbx_seq_one_letter_code
_entity_poly.pdbx_strand_id
1 'polypeptide(L)'
;RGELYAIVNYCSHEGAPLCLGLTGGTNEFAPDEPGGLRRVRDGQVVRCPWHNWEFDITTGQNLADPARRVRTYPVDVTDGKVYLTA
;
A
#
# COMPACT_ATOMS: atom_id res chain seq x y z
N ARG A 1 5.75 -13.27 13.31
CA ARG A 1 4.33 -13.01 13.01
C ARG A 1 4.27 -11.62 12.40
N GLY A 2 3.64 -11.47 11.23
CA GLY A 2 3.43 -10.16 10.60
C GLY A 2 2.07 -9.58 10.98
N GLU A 3 1.89 -8.30 10.72
CA GLU A 3 0.60 -7.62 10.80
C GLU A 3 -0.18 -7.82 9.50
N LEU A 4 -1.51 -7.87 9.59
CA LEU A 4 -2.39 -8.00 8.43
C LEU A 4 -3.07 -6.67 8.15
N TYR A 5 -3.08 -6.29 6.88
CA TYR A 5 -3.72 -5.09 6.37
C TYR A 5 -4.68 -5.46 5.26
N ALA A 6 -5.82 -4.77 5.20
CA ALA A 6 -6.81 -4.96 4.16
C ALA A 6 -7.15 -3.63 3.52
N ILE A 7 -7.00 -3.59 2.20
CA ILE A 7 -7.42 -2.49 1.35
C ILE A 7 -8.42 -3.02 0.33
N VAL A 8 -9.18 -2.11 -0.24
CA VAL A 8 -10.09 -2.46 -1.32
C VAL A 8 -9.33 -2.84 -2.59
N ASN A 9 -9.86 -3.79 -3.36
CA ASN A 9 -9.17 -4.35 -4.51
C ASN A 9 -9.32 -3.53 -5.81
N TYR A 10 -9.57 -2.23 -5.72
CA TYR A 10 -9.68 -1.35 -6.88
C TYR A 10 -8.82 -0.10 -6.70
N CYS A 11 -7.99 0.19 -7.69
CA CYS A 11 -7.20 1.41 -7.73
C CYS A 11 -8.13 2.62 -7.84
N SER A 12 -7.96 3.62 -6.96
CA SER A 12 -8.74 4.88 -6.96
C SER A 12 -8.47 5.79 -8.17
N HIS A 13 -7.64 5.36 -9.12
CA HIS A 13 -7.41 6.03 -10.40
C HIS A 13 -8.43 5.54 -11.44
N GLU A 14 -8.22 4.33 -11.97
CA GLU A 14 -9.00 3.77 -13.09
C GLU A 14 -9.51 2.34 -12.79
N GLY A 15 -9.48 1.89 -11.54
CA GLY A 15 -10.13 0.65 -11.12
C GLY A 15 -9.32 -0.64 -11.30
N ALA A 16 -8.03 -0.56 -11.62
CA ALA A 16 -7.14 -1.73 -11.70
C ALA A 16 -7.24 -2.63 -10.45
N PRO A 17 -7.19 -3.97 -10.61
CA PRO A 17 -7.18 -4.90 -9.47
C PRO A 17 -5.85 -4.81 -8.72
N LEU A 18 -5.85 -4.20 -7.53
CA LEU A 18 -4.63 -3.97 -6.75
C LEU A 18 -3.95 -5.25 -6.27
N CYS A 19 -4.69 -6.35 -6.12
CA CYS A 19 -4.13 -7.65 -5.75
C CYS A 19 -3.22 -8.26 -6.83
N LEU A 20 -3.25 -7.76 -8.07
CA LEU A 20 -2.31 -8.14 -9.13
C LEU A 20 -1.07 -7.22 -9.15
N GLY A 21 -1.03 -6.22 -8.27
CA GLY A 21 0.07 -5.30 -8.14
C GLY A 21 1.28 -5.90 -7.42
N LEU A 22 2.42 -5.23 -7.55
CA LEU A 22 3.64 -5.61 -6.83
C LEU A 22 3.56 -5.13 -5.38
N THR A 23 3.90 -6.00 -4.43
CA THR A 23 4.07 -5.62 -3.03
C THR A 23 5.55 -5.42 -2.70
N GLY A 24 5.87 -4.40 -1.91
CA GLY A 24 7.26 -4.05 -1.61
C GLY A 24 7.37 -2.77 -0.79
N GLY A 25 8.48 -2.05 -0.99
CA GLY A 25 8.68 -0.69 -0.48
C GLY A 25 8.87 0.31 -1.62
N THR A 26 9.27 1.52 -1.27
CA THR A 26 9.50 2.62 -2.22
C THR A 26 10.73 3.42 -1.84
N ASN A 27 11.15 4.38 -2.67
CA ASN A 27 12.25 5.28 -2.35
C ASN A 27 11.73 6.68 -2.04
N GLU A 28 12.37 7.36 -1.11
CA GLU A 28 12.15 8.78 -0.84
C GLU A 28 13.43 9.57 -1.06
N PHE A 29 13.27 10.89 -1.26
CA PHE A 29 14.38 11.81 -1.39
C PHE A 29 15.15 11.90 -0.06
N ALA A 30 16.45 11.63 -0.11
CA ALA A 30 17.35 11.66 1.03
C ALA A 30 18.70 12.23 0.56
N PRO A 31 18.91 13.55 0.60
CA PRO A 31 20.06 14.20 -0.02
C PRO A 31 21.40 13.78 0.58
N ASP A 32 21.40 13.35 1.84
CA ASP A 32 22.60 12.95 2.57
C ASP A 32 23.01 11.47 2.32
N GLU A 33 22.20 10.71 1.58
CA GLU A 33 22.46 9.29 1.25
C GLU A 33 23.10 9.14 -0.13
N PRO A 34 23.88 8.06 -0.39
CA PRO A 34 24.42 7.78 -1.71
C PRO A 34 23.33 7.74 -2.80
N GLY A 35 23.45 8.60 -3.80
CA GLY A 35 22.46 8.71 -4.88
C GLY A 35 21.21 9.53 -4.52
N GLY A 36 21.18 10.18 -3.36
CA GLY A 36 20.10 11.09 -2.97
C GLY A 36 18.78 10.38 -2.63
N LEU A 37 18.81 9.07 -2.40
CA LEU A 37 17.62 8.22 -2.26
C LEU A 37 17.78 7.26 -1.08
N ARG A 38 16.68 7.06 -0.35
CA ARG A 38 16.57 6.06 0.70
C ARG A 38 15.38 5.14 0.45
N ARG A 39 15.60 3.84 0.58
CA ARG A 39 14.53 2.84 0.57
C ARG A 39 13.73 2.89 1.88
N VAL A 40 12.41 2.92 1.78
CA VAL A 40 11.47 3.03 2.91
C VAL A 40 10.22 2.17 2.68
N ARG A 41 9.42 1.99 3.75
CA ARG A 41 8.11 1.32 3.71
C ARG A 41 8.17 -0.12 3.18
N ASP A 42 9.24 -0.85 3.47
CA ASP A 42 9.39 -2.22 2.97
C ASP A 42 8.24 -3.13 3.44
N GLY A 43 7.59 -3.76 2.47
CA GLY A 43 6.41 -4.61 2.69
C GLY A 43 5.11 -3.84 2.91
N GLN A 44 5.11 -2.51 2.86
CA GLN A 44 3.96 -1.66 3.14
C GLN A 44 3.37 -0.99 1.89
N VAL A 45 3.95 -1.20 0.71
CA VAL A 45 3.50 -0.58 -0.53
C VAL A 45 2.92 -1.63 -1.47
N VAL A 46 1.73 -1.34 -2.01
CA VAL A 46 1.23 -2.00 -3.22
C VAL A 46 1.33 -1.04 -4.40
N ARG A 47 1.89 -1.52 -5.51
CA ARG A 47 2.02 -0.77 -6.76
C ARG A 47 0.97 -1.26 -7.75
N CYS A 48 0.10 -0.35 -8.17
CA CYS A 48 -0.96 -0.61 -9.15
C CYS A 48 -0.37 -1.18 -10.46
N PRO A 49 -0.92 -2.29 -10.99
CA PRO A 49 -0.37 -2.97 -12.16
C PRO A 49 -0.55 -2.23 -13.49
N TRP A 50 -1.37 -1.18 -13.54
CA TRP A 50 -1.59 -0.42 -14.78
C TRP A 50 -0.66 0.81 -14.89
N HIS A 51 -0.63 1.63 -13.85
CA HIS A 51 0.01 2.97 -13.90
C HIS A 51 1.08 3.18 -12.83
N ASN A 52 1.44 2.13 -12.10
CA ASN A 52 2.46 2.16 -11.04
C ASN A 52 2.18 3.13 -9.88
N TRP A 53 0.94 3.60 -9.72
CA TRP A 53 0.55 4.31 -8.52
C TRP A 53 0.78 3.45 -7.29
N GLU A 54 1.48 4.02 -6.32
CA GLU A 54 1.84 3.36 -5.08
C GLU A 54 0.88 3.76 -3.99
N PHE A 55 0.42 2.78 -3.23
CA PHE A 55 -0.45 2.97 -2.08
C PHE A 55 0.19 2.35 -0.85
N ASP A 56 0.20 3.10 0.25
CA ASP A 56 0.53 2.58 1.57
C ASP A 56 -0.62 1.68 2.04
N ILE A 57 -0.37 0.38 2.22
CA ILE A 57 -1.39 -0.59 2.59
C ILE A 57 -1.91 -0.40 4.02
N THR A 58 -1.17 0.32 4.87
CA THR A 58 -1.52 0.57 6.27
C THR A 58 -2.52 1.72 6.41
N THR A 59 -2.50 2.67 5.47
CA THR A 59 -3.34 3.87 5.51
C THR A 59 -4.26 4.05 4.29
N GLY A 60 -4.04 3.27 3.24
CA GLY A 60 -4.69 3.41 1.94
C GLY A 60 -4.23 4.64 1.15
N GLN A 61 -3.31 5.45 1.66
CA GLN A 61 -2.91 6.70 1.01
C GLN A 61 -2.10 6.44 -0.26
N ASN A 62 -2.39 7.18 -1.33
CA ASN A 62 -1.53 7.22 -2.50
C ASN A 62 -0.28 8.05 -2.21
N LEU A 63 0.90 7.52 -2.56
CA LEU A 63 2.18 8.17 -2.23
C LEU A 63 2.51 9.33 -3.17
N ALA A 64 1.97 9.36 -4.39
CA ALA A 64 2.20 10.41 -5.38
C ALA A 64 1.18 11.55 -5.26
N ASP A 65 -0.08 11.24 -4.92
CA ASP A 65 -1.17 12.17 -4.68
C ASP A 65 -1.80 11.90 -3.30
N PRO A 66 -1.29 12.55 -2.22
CA PRO A 66 -1.77 12.34 -0.86
C PRO A 66 -3.26 12.67 -0.64
N ALA A 67 -3.91 13.39 -1.57
CA ALA A 67 -5.33 13.67 -1.54
C ALA A 67 -6.19 12.46 -1.97
N ARG A 68 -5.58 11.47 -2.63
CA ARG A 68 -6.24 10.23 -3.05
C ARG A 68 -5.91 9.09 -2.11
N ARG A 69 -6.93 8.27 -1.85
CA ARG A 69 -6.83 7.09 -0.99
C ARG A 69 -7.70 5.95 -1.53
N VAL A 70 -7.30 4.73 -1.21
CA VAL A 70 -8.14 3.54 -1.29
C VAL A 70 -8.74 3.25 0.09
N ARG A 71 -9.93 2.64 0.13
CA ARG A 71 -10.56 2.27 1.40
C ARG A 71 -9.73 1.20 2.09
N THR A 72 -9.49 1.38 3.39
CA THR A 72 -8.96 0.36 4.29
C THR A 72 -10.09 -0.30 5.08
N TYR A 73 -9.83 -1.48 5.61
CA TYR A 73 -10.75 -2.20 6.49
C TYR A 73 -10.00 -2.61 7.75
N PRO A 74 -10.55 -2.36 8.95
CA PRO A 74 -10.01 -2.96 10.17
C PRO A 74 -9.99 -4.48 10.05
N VAL A 75 -8.88 -5.08 10.46
CA VAL A 75 -8.63 -6.52 10.39
C VAL A 75 -8.63 -7.08 11.81
N ASP A 76 -9.51 -8.05 12.07
CA ASP A 76 -9.47 -8.85 13.30
C ASP A 76 -9.05 -10.29 12.98
N VAL A 77 -8.20 -10.87 13.82
CA VAL A 77 -7.73 -12.25 13.68
C VAL A 77 -8.09 -13.03 14.93
N THR A 78 -9.13 -13.85 14.83
CA THR A 78 -9.63 -14.68 15.92
C THR A 78 -9.67 -16.14 15.47
N ASP A 79 -9.10 -17.04 16.26
CA ASP A 79 -9.07 -18.50 16.01
C ASP A 79 -8.59 -18.89 14.60
N GLY A 80 -7.57 -18.21 14.09
CA GLY A 80 -6.98 -18.46 12.76
C GLY A 80 -7.84 -17.98 11.59
N LYS A 81 -8.95 -17.28 11.85
CA LYS A 81 -9.81 -16.67 10.84
C LYS A 81 -9.55 -15.16 10.76
N VAL A 82 -9.72 -14.60 9.56
CA VAL A 82 -9.55 -13.17 9.29
C VAL A 82 -10.93 -12.55 9.04
N TYR A 83 -11.25 -11.50 9.79
CA TYR A 83 -12.51 -10.76 9.70
C TYR A 83 -12.23 -9.31 9.29
N LEU A 84 -13.08 -8.78 8.39
CA LEU A 84 -13.04 -7.39 7.97
C LEU A 84 -14.34 -6.69 8.38
N THR A 85 -14.24 -5.49 8.94
CA THR A 85 -15.39 -4.62 9.21
C THR A 85 -15.45 -3.46 8.23
N ALA A 86 -16.64 -3.12 7.74
CA ALA A 86 -16.86 -2.10 6.70
C ALA A 86 -17.48 -0.80 7.25
#